data_AF-A0A561TWU9-F1
#
_entry.id   AF-A0A561TWU9-F1
#
_cell.length_a   1.000
_cell.length_b   1.000
_cell.length_c   1.000
_cell.angle_alpha   90.00
_cell.angle_beta   90.00
_cell.angle_gamma   90.00
#
_symmetry.space_group_name_H-M   'P 1'
#
loop_
_entity.id
_entity.type
_entity.pdbx_description
1 polymer ?
#
loop_
_entity_poly.entity_id
_entity_poly.type
_entity_poly.pdbx_seq_one_letter_code
_entity_poly.pdbx_strand_id
1 'polypeptide(L)'
;MGFANGLLNGLCLAQQQQFLGATYTLMITLGDGNPGTWEITTQNTVLDLRTATGVLDMDGLVDLNINGPDVTTITGANGVPVPNPLLSPENRFGIQAGYAKFDQVTATVDDLQVPGLLTTPGLTISVHPGTVSCPPPPAPTGTPGTP
;
A
#
# COMPACT_ATOMS: atom_id res chain seq x y z
N MET A 1 -1.08 -1.83 8.61
CA MET A 1 -0.38 -2.81 7.74
C MET A 1 0.96 -2.23 7.32
N GLY A 2 2.03 -3.04 7.31
CA GLY A 2 3.39 -2.59 6.97
C GLY A 2 4.02 -3.44 5.88
N PHE A 3 4.78 -2.80 4.98
CA PHE A 3 5.44 -3.46 3.84
C PHE A 3 6.91 -3.02 3.75
N ALA A 4 7.83 -3.99 3.73
CA ALA A 4 9.26 -3.70 3.61
C ALA A 4 9.63 -3.17 2.20
N ASN A 5 9.09 -3.80 1.16
CA ASN A 5 9.11 -3.33 -0.23
C ASN A 5 7.70 -3.44 -0.78
N GLY A 6 7.22 -2.40 -1.47
CA GLY A 6 5.89 -2.39 -2.06
C GLY A 6 5.91 -1.82 -3.47
N LEU A 7 5.17 -2.48 -4.37
CA LEU A 7 4.81 -1.93 -5.67
C LEU A 7 3.32 -1.57 -5.63
N LEU A 8 2.96 -0.38 -6.09
CA LEU A 8 1.58 0.07 -6.22
C LEU A 8 1.31 0.41 -7.68
N ASN A 9 0.09 0.10 -8.15
CA ASN A 9 -0.46 0.58 -9.40
C ASN A 9 -1.52 1.63 -9.05
N GLY A 10 -1.16 2.89 -9.29
CA GLY A 10 -1.98 4.03 -8.93
C GLY A 10 -2.15 4.25 -7.42
N LEU A 11 -2.40 5.51 -7.07
CA LEU A 11 -2.89 5.90 -5.74
C LEU A 11 -3.88 7.05 -5.94
N CYS A 12 -5.02 6.98 -5.28
CA CYS A 12 -5.92 8.11 -5.14
C CYS A 12 -6.16 8.40 -3.66
N LEU A 13 -5.89 9.64 -3.25
CA LEU A 13 -6.19 10.17 -1.93
C LEU A 13 -7.22 11.29 -2.09
N ALA A 14 -8.34 11.20 -1.38
CA ALA A 14 -9.33 12.27 -1.29
C ALA A 14 -9.43 12.75 0.17
N GLN A 15 -9.09 14.01 0.41
CA GLN A 15 -9.18 14.65 1.71
C GLN A 15 -10.17 15.80 1.68
N GLN A 16 -11.19 15.71 2.52
CA GLN A 16 -12.19 16.76 2.68
C GLN A 16 -11.66 17.85 3.62
N GLN A 17 -11.84 19.11 3.23
CA GLN A 17 -11.53 20.27 4.04
C GLN A 17 -12.67 21.28 3.99
N GLN A 18 -12.92 21.94 5.11
CA GLN A 18 -13.92 22.99 5.20
C GLN A 18 -13.23 24.35 5.17
N PHE A 19 -13.64 25.20 4.24
CA PHE A 19 -13.11 26.56 4.09
C PHE A 19 -14.27 27.54 3.94
N LEU A 20 -14.33 28.56 4.80
CA LEU A 20 -15.38 29.59 4.82
C LEU A 20 -16.82 29.02 4.79
N GLY A 21 -17.05 27.91 5.48
CA GLY A 21 -18.37 27.25 5.56
C GLY A 21 -18.73 26.36 4.38
N ALA A 22 -17.93 26.33 3.31
CA ALA A 22 -18.08 25.41 2.19
C ALA A 22 -17.10 24.22 2.34
N THR A 23 -17.56 23.03 1.95
CA THR A 23 -16.73 21.82 1.88
C THR A 23 -16.04 21.75 0.53
N TYR A 24 -14.76 21.42 0.54
CA TYR A 24 -13.96 21.12 -0.65
C TYR A 24 -13.25 19.79 -0.44
N THR A 25 -12.97 19.10 -1.54
CA THR A 25 -12.17 17.88 -1.53
C THR A 25 -10.87 18.16 -2.27
N LEU A 26 -9.74 18.02 -1.57
CA LEU A 26 -8.42 17.91 -2.17
C LEU A 26 -8.23 16.46 -2.64
N MET A 27 -8.02 16.27 -3.92
CA MET A 27 -7.77 14.96 -4.51
C MET A 27 -6.36 14.90 -5.09
N ILE A 28 -5.58 13.96 -4.59
CA ILE A 28 -4.22 13.65 -5.06
C ILE A 28 -4.28 12.31 -5.78
N THR A 29 -3.78 12.26 -7.00
CA THR A 29 -3.67 11.02 -7.78
C THR A 29 -2.24 10.82 -8.23
N LEU A 30 -1.78 9.58 -8.16
CA LEU A 30 -0.47 9.12 -8.60
C LEU A 30 -0.66 7.95 -9.57
N GLY A 31 0.28 7.76 -10.48
CA GLY A 31 0.31 6.63 -11.40
C GLY A 31 0.14 7.03 -12.86
N ASP A 32 0.28 6.05 -13.76
CA ASP A 32 0.17 6.24 -15.21
C ASP A 32 -1.25 5.93 -15.77
N GLY A 33 -2.16 5.44 -14.91
CA GLY A 33 -3.52 5.08 -15.27
C GLY A 33 -3.66 3.75 -16.03
N ASN A 34 -2.58 2.98 -16.17
CA ASN A 34 -2.59 1.70 -16.86
C ASN A 34 -2.73 0.54 -15.84
N PRO A 35 -3.83 -0.24 -15.86
CA PRO A 35 -4.04 -1.35 -14.92
C PRO A 35 -3.04 -2.52 -15.10
N GLY A 36 -2.21 -2.50 -16.14
CA GLY A 36 -1.21 -3.52 -16.41
C GLY A 36 0.20 -3.22 -15.89
N THR A 37 0.46 -2.02 -15.37
CA THR A 37 1.78 -1.59 -14.87
C THR A 37 1.82 -1.59 -13.33
N TRP A 38 3.02 -1.49 -12.77
CA TRP A 38 3.26 -1.41 -11.33
C TRP A 38 4.39 -0.40 -11.10
N GLU A 39 4.01 0.87 -11.07
CA GLU A 39 4.88 2.00 -11.38
C GLU A 39 5.31 2.80 -10.15
N ILE A 40 4.65 2.59 -9.01
CA ILE A 40 4.98 3.27 -7.76
C ILE A 40 5.77 2.31 -6.87
N THR A 41 7.04 2.62 -6.63
CA THR A 41 7.88 1.84 -5.72
C THR A 41 7.94 2.50 -4.35
N THR A 42 7.78 1.70 -3.32
CA THR A 42 7.79 2.14 -1.92
C THR A 42 8.66 1.21 -1.08
N GLN A 43 9.24 1.75 -0.01
CA GLN A 43 10.01 1.00 0.98
C GLN A 43 9.52 1.35 2.37
N ASN A 44 9.55 0.39 3.29
CA ASN A 44 9.17 0.54 4.69
C ASN A 44 7.83 1.28 4.90
N THR A 45 6.85 1.00 4.05
CA THR A 45 5.55 1.70 4.06
C THR A 45 4.68 1.20 5.18
N VAL A 46 4.09 2.13 5.93
CA VAL A 46 3.13 1.83 6.99
C VAL A 46 1.82 2.53 6.66
N LEU A 47 0.76 1.72 6.58
CA LEU A 47 -0.61 2.17 6.43
C LEU A 47 -1.35 1.93 7.75
N ASP A 48 -1.75 2.99 8.43
CA ASP A 48 -2.64 2.90 9.59
C ASP A 48 -4.09 2.98 9.12
N LEU A 49 -4.71 1.80 8.99
CA LEU A 49 -6.01 1.63 8.35
C LEU A 49 -7.10 1.54 9.42
N ARG A 50 -8.15 2.36 9.29
CA ARG A 50 -9.37 2.20 10.07
C ARG A 50 -10.28 1.14 9.46
N THR A 51 -10.45 1.18 8.14
CA THR A 51 -11.19 0.19 7.37
C THR A 51 -10.50 -0.03 6.03
N ALA A 52 -10.49 -1.26 5.54
CA ALA A 52 -10.00 -1.57 4.20
C ALA A 52 -10.84 -2.70 3.62
N THR A 53 -11.24 -2.56 2.37
CA THR A 53 -11.90 -3.60 1.56
C THR A 53 -11.09 -3.77 0.28
N GLY A 54 -10.87 -5.00 -0.13
CA GLY A 54 -10.14 -5.34 -1.35
C GLY A 54 -10.02 -6.84 -1.49
N VAL A 55 -9.33 -7.28 -2.55
CA VAL A 55 -9.01 -8.68 -2.77
C VAL A 55 -7.55 -8.90 -2.41
N LEU A 56 -7.30 -9.85 -1.51
CA LEU A 56 -5.97 -10.24 -1.10
C LEU A 56 -5.63 -11.59 -1.72
N ASP A 57 -4.86 -11.56 -2.80
CA ASP A 57 -4.25 -12.74 -3.41
C ASP A 57 -2.91 -13.01 -2.71
N MET A 58 -2.72 -14.22 -2.20
CA MET A 58 -1.46 -14.62 -1.58
C MET A 58 -1.00 -15.94 -2.18
N ASP A 59 0.31 -16.06 -2.42
CA ASP A 59 0.92 -17.28 -2.95
C ASP A 59 2.14 -17.70 -2.11
N GLY A 60 2.41 -19.00 -2.10
CA GLY A 60 3.43 -19.66 -1.30
C GLY A 60 2.97 -20.04 0.12
N LEU A 61 3.92 -20.07 1.05
CA LEU A 61 3.62 -20.29 2.47
C LEU A 61 3.02 -19.00 3.03
N VAL A 62 1.73 -19.06 3.39
CA VAL A 62 0.99 -17.96 3.99
C VAL A 62 0.78 -18.24 5.46
N ASP A 63 1.54 -17.56 6.31
CA ASP A 63 1.38 -17.62 7.75
C ASP A 63 0.68 -16.34 8.23
N LEU A 64 -0.50 -16.50 8.81
CA LEU A 64 -1.26 -15.43 9.45
C LEU A 64 -0.93 -15.41 10.94
N ASN A 65 -0.91 -14.22 11.53
CA ASN A 65 -0.62 -14.00 12.95
C ASN A 65 0.84 -14.32 13.35
N ILE A 66 1.79 -14.06 12.45
CA ILE A 66 3.21 -14.06 12.77
C ILE A 66 3.58 -12.73 13.41
N ASN A 67 4.25 -12.77 14.56
CA ASN A 67 4.75 -11.56 15.21
C ASN A 67 5.93 -10.99 14.42
N GLY A 68 6.10 -9.67 14.46
CA GLY A 68 7.23 -8.99 13.78
C GLY A 68 8.61 -9.63 13.99
N PRO A 69 8.98 -10.00 15.23
CA PRO A 69 10.24 -10.70 15.52
C PRO A 69 10.39 -12.08 14.87
N ASP A 70 9.28 -12.75 14.57
CA ASP A 70 9.21 -14.14 14.12
C ASP A 70 9.15 -14.27 12.58
N VAL A 71 9.20 -13.13 11.86
CA VAL A 71 9.14 -13.11 10.39
C VAL A 71 10.40 -13.75 9.79
N THR A 72 10.21 -14.65 8.82
CA THR A 72 11.30 -15.41 8.18
C THR A 72 11.38 -15.29 6.66
N THR A 73 10.61 -14.38 6.05
CA THR A 73 10.50 -14.23 4.57
C THR A 73 11.72 -13.67 3.88
N ILE A 74 12.64 -13.01 4.59
CA ILE A 74 13.89 -12.55 3.99
C ILE A 74 14.96 -13.60 4.23
N THR A 75 15.51 -14.12 3.15
CA THR A 75 16.63 -15.06 3.18
C THR A 75 17.94 -14.31 2.96
N GLY A 76 18.92 -14.54 3.83
CA GLY A 76 20.27 -14.01 3.67
C GLY A 76 20.98 -14.62 2.45
N ALA A 77 22.14 -14.04 2.08
CA ALA A 77 22.94 -14.51 0.94
C ALA A 77 23.39 -15.99 1.04
N ASN A 78 23.29 -16.58 2.23
CA ASN A 78 23.60 -17.98 2.54
C ASN A 78 22.39 -18.92 2.49
N GLY A 79 21.20 -18.46 2.08
CA GLY A 79 20.00 -19.29 2.03
C GLY A 79 19.31 -19.50 3.39
N VAL A 80 19.76 -18.83 4.45
CA VAL A 80 19.18 -18.93 5.80
C VAL A 80 18.26 -17.73 6.06
N PRO A 81 17.07 -17.92 6.67
CA PRO A 81 16.22 -16.80 7.08
C PRO A 81 16.98 -15.79 7.95
N VAL A 82 16.85 -14.50 7.62
CA VAL A 82 17.38 -13.40 8.41
C VAL A 82 16.53 -13.28 9.67
N PRO A 83 17.10 -13.33 10.88
CA PRO A 83 16.33 -13.13 12.11
C PRO A 83 15.76 -11.71 12.18
N ASN A 84 14.49 -11.57 12.54
CA ASN A 84 13.77 -10.30 12.66
C ASN A 84 14.10 -9.31 11.53
N PRO A 85 13.79 -9.65 10.27
CA PRO A 85 14.19 -8.84 9.12
C PRO A 85 13.51 -7.47 9.09
N LEU A 86 12.42 -7.31 9.84
CA LEU A 86 11.68 -6.06 9.99
C LEU A 86 12.24 -5.17 11.11
N LEU A 87 13.22 -5.66 11.88
CA LEU A 87 13.74 -5.02 13.09
C LEU A 87 12.61 -4.59 14.06
N SER A 88 11.50 -5.32 14.07
CA SER A 88 10.33 -4.97 14.86
C SER A 88 10.48 -5.54 16.27
N PRO A 89 10.42 -4.72 17.32
CA PRO A 89 10.44 -5.20 18.70
C PRO A 89 9.07 -5.64 19.21
N GLU A 90 8.00 -5.48 18.41
CA GLU A 90 6.62 -5.60 18.87
C GLU A 90 5.90 -6.82 18.30
N ASN A 91 5.11 -7.49 19.14
CA ASN A 91 4.22 -8.58 18.75
C ASN A 91 2.93 -8.00 18.19
N ARG A 92 2.90 -7.76 16.88
CA ARG A 92 1.71 -7.31 16.14
C ARG A 92 1.21 -8.43 15.24
N PHE A 93 -0.10 -8.45 14.99
CA PHE A 93 -0.70 -9.29 13.97
C PHE A 93 -0.07 -8.98 12.61
N GLY A 94 0.69 -9.94 12.07
CA GLY A 94 1.35 -9.85 10.77
C GLY A 94 0.84 -10.91 9.80
N ILE A 95 0.94 -10.61 8.52
CA ILE A 95 0.77 -11.56 7.41
C ILE A 95 2.15 -11.81 6.83
N GLN A 96 2.59 -13.05 6.82
CA GLN A 96 3.81 -13.48 6.17
C GLN A 96 3.44 -14.28 4.91
N ALA A 97 3.91 -13.83 3.75
CA ALA A 97 3.74 -14.54 2.48
C ALA A 97 4.98 -14.37 1.60
N GLY A 98 5.29 -15.38 0.77
CA GLY A 98 6.33 -15.25 -0.27
C GLY A 98 5.94 -14.24 -1.36
N TYR A 99 4.64 -14.14 -1.63
CA TYR A 99 4.02 -13.14 -2.48
C TYR A 99 2.65 -12.77 -1.92
N ALA A 100 2.35 -11.47 -1.87
CA ALA A 100 1.03 -10.97 -1.55
C ALA A 100 0.69 -9.81 -2.49
N LYS A 101 -0.47 -9.90 -3.14
CA LYS A 101 -1.05 -8.86 -3.98
C LYS A 101 -2.37 -8.45 -3.35
N PHE A 102 -2.42 -7.19 -2.92
CA PHE A 102 -3.64 -6.58 -2.43
C PHE A 102 -4.16 -5.63 -3.49
N ASP A 103 -5.26 -6.00 -4.14
CA ASP A 103 -5.82 -5.23 -5.24
C ASP A 103 -7.27 -4.81 -4.97
N GLN A 104 -7.73 -3.90 -5.84
CA GLN A 104 -9.03 -3.25 -5.73
C GLN A 104 -9.27 -2.61 -4.36
N VAL A 105 -8.20 -2.11 -3.75
CA VAL A 105 -8.19 -1.66 -2.36
C VAL A 105 -8.88 -0.31 -2.23
N THR A 106 -9.97 -0.29 -1.47
CA THR A 106 -10.58 0.95 -0.96
C THR A 106 -10.42 0.97 0.56
N ALA A 107 -9.81 2.02 1.09
CA ALA A 107 -9.52 2.11 2.51
C ALA A 107 -9.80 3.50 3.09
N THR A 108 -10.16 3.53 4.38
CA THR A 108 -10.11 4.72 5.22
C THR A 108 -8.89 4.60 6.12
N VAL A 109 -7.99 5.58 6.05
CA VAL A 109 -6.71 5.56 6.77
C VAL A 109 -6.69 6.72 7.77
N ASP A 110 -6.20 6.48 8.98
CA ASP A 110 -5.96 7.54 9.96
C ASP A 110 -4.57 8.17 9.70
N ASP A 111 -3.59 7.37 9.25
CA ASP A 111 -2.26 7.82 8.86
C ASP A 111 -1.65 6.99 7.71
N LEU A 112 -0.94 7.64 6.79
CA LEU A 112 -0.21 7.00 5.70
C LEU A 112 1.22 7.52 5.69
N GLN A 113 2.15 6.66 6.08
CA GLN A 113 3.58 6.97 6.04
C GLN A 113 4.26 6.18 4.93
N VAL A 114 4.77 6.92 3.95
CA VAL A 114 5.69 6.38 2.94
C VAL A 114 7.07 7.01 3.20
N PRO A 115 7.89 6.44 4.09
CA PRO A 115 9.19 7.00 4.42
C PRO A 115 10.16 6.84 3.24
N GLY A 116 10.48 7.94 2.57
CA GLY A 116 11.43 7.99 1.46
C GLY A 116 10.99 8.91 0.32
N LEU A 117 11.81 9.00 -0.73
CA LEU A 117 11.41 9.63 -1.98
C LEU A 117 10.45 8.70 -2.72
N LEU A 118 9.18 9.11 -2.80
CA LEU A 118 8.18 8.44 -3.63
C LEU A 118 8.53 8.64 -5.10
N THR A 119 8.95 7.58 -5.79
CA THR A 119 9.15 7.62 -7.24
C THR A 119 7.84 7.21 -7.89
N THR A 120 7.19 8.17 -8.55
CA THR A 120 5.90 7.96 -9.20
C THR A 120 5.81 8.80 -10.47
N PRO A 121 5.31 8.25 -11.59
CA PRO A 121 4.83 9.07 -12.69
C PRO A 121 3.50 9.74 -12.30
N GLY A 122 3.15 10.81 -13.02
CA GLY A 122 1.75 11.26 -13.08
C GLY A 122 1.14 11.87 -11.82
N LEU A 123 1.93 12.52 -10.94
CA LEU A 123 1.36 13.26 -9.80
C LEU A 123 0.40 14.36 -10.29
N THR A 124 -0.88 14.22 -9.92
CA THR A 124 -1.91 15.24 -10.16
C THR A 124 -2.57 15.63 -8.86
N ILE A 125 -2.68 16.94 -8.63
CA ILE A 125 -3.36 17.54 -7.47
C ILE A 125 -4.52 18.35 -8.00
N SER A 126 -5.72 18.09 -7.48
CA SER A 126 -6.96 18.73 -7.91
C SER A 126 -7.83 19.09 -6.71
N VAL A 127 -8.67 20.12 -6.88
CA VAL A 127 -9.62 20.56 -5.85
C VAL A 127 -11.02 20.53 -6.45
N HIS A 128 -11.91 19.80 -5.77
CA HIS A 128 -13.30 19.68 -6.16
C HIS A 128 -14.22 20.33 -5.12
N PRO A 129 -15.29 21.04 -5.54
CA PRO A 129 -16.30 21.52 -4.61
C PRO A 129 -17.11 20.35 -4.03
N GLY A 130 -17.42 20.43 -2.74
CA GLY A 130 -18.21 19.44 -2.02
C GLY A 130 -17.41 18.21 -1.58
N THR A 131 -18.17 17.14 -1.32
CA THR A 131 -17.68 15.84 -0.84
C THR A 131 -17.52 14.90 -2.03
N VAL A 132 -16.29 14.71 -2.49
CA VAL A 132 -15.96 13.78 -3.58
C VAL A 132 -15.10 12.65 -3.01
N SER A 133 -15.35 11.42 -3.45
CA SER A 133 -14.55 10.25 -3.12
C SER A 133 -13.66 9.86 -4.29
N CYS A 134 -12.55 9.20 -4.00
CA CYS A 134 -11.78 8.52 -5.04
C CYS A 134 -12.65 7.51 -5.79
N PRO A 135 -12.50 7.40 -7.12
CA PRO A 135 -13.13 6.32 -7.86
C PRO A 135 -12.55 4.98 -7.39
N PRO A 136 -13.33 3.89 -7.45
CA PRO A 136 -12.79 2.55 -7.19
C PRO A 136 -11.63 2.27 -8.15
N PRO A 137 -10.51 1.72 -7.64
CA PRO A 137 -9.40 1.33 -8.50
C PRO A 137 -9.85 0.25 -9.51
N PRO A 138 -9.36 0.31 -10.77
CA PRO A 138 -9.64 -0.72 -11.75
C PRO A 138 -9.05 -2.07 -11.32
N ALA A 139 -9.62 -3.16 -11.83
CA ALA A 139 -9.01 -4.48 -11.64
C ALA A 139 -7.63 -4.51 -12.33
N PRO A 140 -6.58 -5.00 -11.65
CA PRO A 140 -5.26 -5.11 -12.28
C PRO A 140 -5.31 -6.17 -13.38
N THR A 141 -4.60 -5.90 -14.49
CA THR A 141 -4.47 -6.83 -15.62
C THR A 141 -3.08 -7.44 -15.73
N GLY A 142 -2.11 -6.99 -14.90
CA GLY A 142 -0.74 -7.49 -14.86
C GLY A 142 -0.35 -8.03 -13.47
N THR A 143 0.71 -8.85 -13.45
CA THR A 143 1.27 -9.41 -12.21
C THR A 143 2.45 -8.54 -11.73
N PRO A 144 2.48 -8.09 -10.47
CA PRO A 144 3.63 -7.38 -9.94
C PRO A 144 4.87 -8.28 -9.95
N GLY A 145 5.97 -7.80 -10.51
CA GLY A 145 7.28 -8.48 -10.47
C GLY A 145 7.64 -9.32 -11.71
N THR A 146 6.82 -9.38 -12.75
CA THR A 146 7.28 -9.82 -14.07
C THR A 146 7.76 -8.61 -14.88
N PRO A 147 9.03 -8.58 -15.34
CA PRO A 147 9.50 -7.55 -16.26
C PRO A 147 8.78 -7.61 -17.62
#